data_AF-A0A3N9U6G9-F1
#
_entry.id   AF-A0A3N9U6G9-F1
#
_cell.length_a   1.000
_cell.length_b   1.000
_cell.length_c   1.000
_cell.angle_alpha   90.00
_cell.angle_beta   90.00
_cell.angle_gamma   90.00
#
_symmetry.space_group_name_H-M   'P 1'
#
loop_
_entity.id
_entity.type
_entity.pdbx_description
1 polymer ?
#
loop_
_entity_poly.entity_id
_entity_poly.type
_entity_poly.pdbx_seq_one_letter_code
_entity_poly.pdbx_strand_id
1 'polypeptide(L)'
;MEYDYTKILKQPIRMYTIKGVPIPFFKNGVSLQQIIVIGIVLALAIILGIIAFMQKIEAVMGFIMNWWVLVLGAIFVIIWTLFSLSWDRKNIFRYLLDRLVYQRKKKVQYEHGEPIEIAIGQCVTYDYKED
;
A
#
# COMPACT_ATOMS: atom_id res chain seq x y z
N MET A 1 13.81 -34.63 -6.83
CA MET A 1 12.54 -33.91 -6.63
C MET A 1 12.64 -32.61 -7.40
N GLU A 2 11.73 -32.37 -8.33
CA GLU A 2 11.71 -31.13 -9.10
C GLU A 2 11.14 -30.04 -8.19
N TYR A 3 11.93 -28.99 -7.95
CA TYR A 3 11.55 -27.91 -7.05
C TYR A 3 10.44 -27.07 -7.70
N ASP A 4 9.25 -27.05 -7.09
CA ASP A 4 8.17 -26.15 -7.50
C ASP A 4 8.42 -24.74 -6.93
N TYR A 5 9.18 -23.96 -7.67
CA TYR A 5 9.51 -22.58 -7.35
C TYR A 5 8.26 -21.68 -7.23
N THR A 6 7.14 -22.06 -7.83
CA THR A 6 5.87 -21.31 -7.78
C THR A 6 5.28 -21.36 -6.37
N LYS A 7 5.26 -22.56 -5.76
CA LYS A 7 4.80 -22.76 -4.38
C LYS A 7 5.73 -22.11 -3.34
N ILE A 8 7.04 -22.14 -3.61
CA ILE A 8 8.08 -21.68 -2.68
C ILE A 8 8.19 -20.16 -2.68
N LEU A 9 8.19 -19.52 -3.85
CA LEU A 9 8.44 -18.09 -3.97
C LEU A 9 7.16 -17.24 -3.86
N LYS A 10 5.96 -17.83 -4.01
CA LYS A 10 4.65 -17.16 -3.95
C LYS A 10 4.64 -15.80 -4.65
N GLN A 11 5.27 -15.72 -5.83
CA GLN A 11 5.42 -14.44 -6.51
C GLN A 11 4.04 -13.95 -6.96
N PRO A 12 3.66 -12.71 -6.61
CA PRO A 12 2.38 -12.16 -7.03
C PRO A 12 2.37 -12.08 -8.57
N ILE A 13 1.25 -12.49 -9.18
CA ILE A 13 1.07 -12.42 -10.63
C ILE A 13 1.21 -10.95 -11.06
N ARG A 14 2.08 -10.67 -12.03
CA ARG A 14 2.33 -9.33 -12.57
C ARG A 14 2.13 -9.32 -14.08
N MET A 15 1.48 -8.27 -14.58
CA MET A 15 1.34 -8.00 -16.00
C MET A 15 2.30 -6.89 -16.43
N TYR A 16 3.16 -7.22 -17.38
CA TYR A 16 4.18 -6.31 -17.92
C TYR A 16 3.76 -5.72 -19.27
N THR A 17 2.95 -6.47 -20.02
CA THR A 17 2.51 -6.13 -21.38
C THR A 17 1.03 -6.40 -21.54
N ILE A 18 0.35 -5.53 -22.28
CA ILE A 18 -1.02 -5.77 -22.75
C ILE A 18 -0.94 -5.92 -24.26
N LYS A 19 -1.28 -7.11 -24.79
CA LYS A 19 -1.19 -7.42 -26.23
C LYS A 19 0.17 -7.09 -26.85
N GLY A 20 1.26 -7.40 -26.14
CA GLY A 20 2.64 -7.16 -26.60
C GLY A 20 3.14 -5.71 -26.44
N VAL A 21 2.28 -4.76 -26.05
CA VAL A 21 2.69 -3.39 -25.77
C VAL A 21 3.05 -3.26 -24.28
N PRO A 22 4.25 -2.76 -23.92
CA PRO A 22 4.62 -2.53 -22.54
C PRO A 22 3.75 -1.43 -21.92
N ILE A 23 3.33 -1.62 -20.67
CA ILE A 23 2.50 -0.65 -19.98
C ILE A 23 3.34 0.62 -19.71
N PRO A 24 2.99 1.78 -20.30
CA PRO A 24 3.76 3.01 -20.12
C PRO A 24 3.76 3.42 -18.65
N PHE A 25 4.90 3.95 -18.18
CA PHE A 25 5.14 4.34 -16.77
C PHE A 25 5.22 3.19 -15.74
N PHE A 26 4.89 1.95 -16.10
CA PHE A 26 4.97 0.77 -15.22
C PHE A 26 6.02 -0.24 -15.67
N LYS A 27 7.29 0.18 -15.71
CA LYS A 27 8.44 -0.67 -16.13
C LYS A 27 8.60 -1.96 -15.31
N ASN A 28 8.10 -1.99 -14.08
CA ASN A 28 8.18 -3.14 -13.18
C ASN A 28 6.94 -4.05 -13.20
N GLY A 29 6.03 -3.81 -14.15
CA GLY A 29 4.75 -4.50 -14.27
C GLY A 29 3.73 -4.07 -13.20
N VAL A 30 2.45 -4.29 -13.49
CA VAL A 30 1.34 -4.04 -12.56
C VAL A 30 0.95 -5.36 -11.91
N SER A 31 0.82 -5.40 -10.58
CA SER A 31 0.38 -6.65 -9.92
C SER A 31 -1.11 -6.88 -10.12
N LEU A 32 -1.51 -8.15 -10.26
CA LEU A 32 -2.91 -8.52 -10.43
C LEU A 32 -3.75 -8.06 -9.23
N GLN A 33 -3.18 -8.11 -8.03
CA GLN A 33 -3.83 -7.62 -6.82
C GLN A 33 -4.08 -6.11 -6.87
N GLN A 34 -3.14 -5.31 -7.40
CA GLN A 34 -3.37 -3.87 -7.59
C GLN A 34 -4.51 -3.61 -8.56
N ILE A 35 -4.57 -4.36 -9.66
CA ILE A 35 -5.64 -4.25 -10.66
C ILE A 35 -6.99 -4.59 -10.04
N ILE A 36 -7.06 -5.67 -9.27
CA ILE A 36 -8.28 -6.09 -8.58
C ILE A 36 -8.72 -5.03 -7.56
N VAL A 37 -7.80 -4.52 -6.73
CA VAL A 37 -8.13 -3.51 -5.71
C VAL A 37 -8.58 -2.20 -6.36
N ILE A 38 -7.86 -1.72 -7.37
CA ILE A 38 -8.25 -0.51 -8.11
C ILE A 38 -9.61 -0.72 -8.78
N GLY A 39 -9.84 -1.89 -9.37
CA GLY A 39 -11.12 -2.26 -9.97
C GLY A 39 -12.28 -2.26 -8.97
N ILE A 40 -12.08 -2.83 -7.78
CA ILE A 40 -13.08 -2.84 -6.71
C ILE A 40 -13.38 -1.42 -6.22
N VAL A 41 -12.34 -0.61 -5.98
CA VAL A 41 -12.50 0.78 -5.53
C VAL A 41 -13.24 1.61 -6.58
N LEU A 42 -12.88 1.48 -7.85
CA LEU A 42 -13.58 2.15 -8.95
C LEU A 42 -15.03 1.68 -9.07
N ALA A 43 -15.28 0.38 -8.99
CA ALA A 43 -16.64 -0.17 -9.06
C ALA A 43 -17.51 0.35 -7.91
N LEU A 44 -16.99 0.37 -6.68
CA LEU A 44 -17.67 0.94 -5.52
C LEU A 44 -17.94 2.44 -5.70
N ALA A 45 -16.95 3.20 -6.18
CA ALA A 45 -17.13 4.63 -6.45
C ALA A 45 -18.22 4.88 -7.51
N ILE A 46 -18.26 4.07 -8.57
CA ILE A 46 -19.30 4.15 -9.60
C ILE A 46 -20.68 3.82 -9.02
N ILE A 47 -20.80 2.74 -8.25
CA ILE A 47 -22.06 2.33 -7.62
C ILE A 47 -22.57 3.42 -6.68
N LEU A 48 -21.70 3.95 -5.82
CA LEU A 48 -22.04 5.05 -4.92
C LEU A 48 -22.44 6.33 -5.69
N GLY A 49 -21.75 6.63 -6.79
CA GLY A 49 -22.10 7.73 -7.69
C GLY A 49 -23.47 7.57 -8.33
N ILE A 50 -23.82 6.37 -8.81
CA ILE A 50 -25.13 6.05 -9.39
C ILE A 50 -26.23 6.17 -8.34
N ILE A 51 -26.03 5.59 -7.16
CA ILE A 51 -27.01 5.66 -6.06
C ILE A 51 -27.25 7.11 -5.66
N ALA A 52 -26.18 7.89 -5.52
CA ALA A 52 -26.28 9.30 -5.17
C ALA A 52 -26.99 10.15 -6.25
N PHE A 53 -26.76 9.83 -7.52
CA PHE A 53 -27.46 10.45 -8.64
C PHE A 53 -28.96 10.10 -8.65
N MET A 54 -29.31 8.83 -8.46
CA MET A 54 -30.71 8.37 -8.41
C MET A 54 -31.49 8.97 -7.24
N GLN A 55 -30.85 9.07 -6.07
CA GLN A 55 -31.46 9.65 -4.86
C GLN A 55 -31.51 11.18 -4.90
N LYS A 56 -31.01 11.82 -5.98
CA LYS A 56 -30.89 13.28 -6.11
C LYS A 56 -30.35 13.93 -4.84
N ILE A 57 -29.36 13.27 -4.21
CA ILE A 57 -28.78 13.79 -2.97
C ILE A 57 -28.05 15.07 -3.33
N GLU A 58 -28.65 16.21 -3.00
CA GLU A 58 -28.13 17.53 -3.34
C GLU A 58 -26.68 17.72 -2.86
N ALA A 59 -26.31 17.09 -1.74
CA ALA A 59 -24.95 17.10 -1.22
C ALA A 59 -23.93 16.39 -2.13
N VAL A 60 -24.27 15.23 -2.70
CA VAL A 60 -23.34 14.49 -3.57
C VAL A 60 -23.31 15.10 -4.97
N MET A 61 -24.45 15.55 -5.47
CA MET A 61 -24.54 16.26 -6.74
C MET A 61 -23.79 17.59 -6.67
N GLY A 62 -23.90 18.30 -5.55
CA GLY A 62 -23.09 19.48 -5.22
C GLY A 62 -21.61 19.18 -5.08
N PHE A 63 -21.23 18.05 -4.47
CA PHE A 63 -19.83 17.63 -4.34
C PHE A 63 -19.18 17.25 -5.69
N ILE A 64 -19.95 16.61 -6.59
CA ILE A 64 -19.52 16.28 -7.95
C ILE A 64 -19.41 17.53 -8.83
N MET A 65 -20.38 18.45 -8.75
CA MET A 65 -20.34 19.71 -9.52
C MET A 65 -19.28 20.68 -8.98
N ASN A 66 -18.97 20.62 -7.69
CA ASN A 66 -17.92 21.40 -7.05
C ASN A 66 -16.58 20.66 -7.06
N TRP A 67 -16.08 20.32 -8.25
CA TRP A 67 -14.77 19.70 -8.45
C TRP A 67 -13.61 20.42 -7.74
N TRP A 68 -13.77 21.72 -7.49
CA TRP A 68 -12.83 22.55 -6.73
C TRP A 68 -12.68 22.11 -5.25
N VAL A 69 -13.70 21.49 -4.64
CA VAL A 69 -13.63 20.95 -3.26
C VAL A 69 -12.72 19.71 -3.21
N LEU A 70 -12.74 18.88 -4.25
CA LEU A 70 -11.81 17.75 -4.39
C LEU A 70 -10.37 18.26 -4.56
N VAL A 71 -10.18 19.34 -5.32
CA VAL A 71 -8.87 19.98 -5.49
C VAL A 71 -8.37 20.55 -4.16
N LEU A 72 -9.23 21.24 -3.39
CA LEU A 72 -8.86 21.73 -2.06
C LEU A 72 -8.52 20.59 -1.09
N GLY A 73 -9.28 19.49 -1.10
CA GLY A 73 -9.00 18.30 -0.31
C GLY A 73 -7.64 17.69 -0.67
N ALA A 74 -7.33 17.57 -1.96
CA ALA A 74 -6.04 17.08 -2.43
C ALA A 74 -4.88 18.00 -2.02
N ILE A 75 -5.06 19.33 -2.15
CA ILE A 75 -4.07 20.33 -1.71
C ILE A 75 -3.85 20.23 -0.20
N PHE A 76 -4.91 20.09 0.59
CA PHE A 76 -4.82 19.94 2.04
C PHE A 76 -4.01 18.70 2.43
N VAL A 77 -4.29 17.55 1.80
CA VAL A 77 -3.52 16.32 2.03
C VAL A 77 -2.05 16.52 1.66
N ILE A 78 -1.75 17.16 0.52
CA ILE A 78 -0.37 17.44 0.10
C ILE A 78 0.35 18.32 1.13
N ILE A 79 -0.26 19.43 1.55
CA ILE A 79 0.30 20.35 2.56
C ILE A 79 0.55 19.62 3.87
N TRP A 80 -0.42 18.83 4.36
CA TRP A 80 -0.28 18.04 5.57
C TRP A 80 0.91 17.07 5.47
N THR A 81 1.05 16.38 4.34
CA THR A 81 2.14 15.43 4.11
C THR A 81 3.48 16.15 4.08
N LEU A 82 3.59 17.29 3.41
CA LEU A 82 4.80 18.12 3.36
C LEU A 82 5.16 18.70 4.73
N PHE A 83 4.17 19.12 5.51
CA PHE A 83 4.36 19.62 6.87
C PHE A 83 4.91 18.51 7.79
N SER A 84 4.32 17.31 7.73
CA SER A 84 4.79 16.15 8.48
C SER A 84 6.24 15.78 8.11
N LEU A 85 6.59 15.88 6.83
CA LEU A 85 7.95 15.64 6.34
C LEU A 85 8.95 16.70 6.80
N SER A 86 8.55 17.97 6.79
CA SER A 86 9.37 19.09 7.25
C SER A 86 9.65 18.99 8.76
N TRP A 87 8.64 18.65 9.55
CA TRP A 87 8.78 18.44 11.00
C TRP A 87 9.79 17.33 11.31
N ASP A 88 9.77 16.24 10.53
CA ASP A 88 10.68 15.09 10.66
C ASP A 88 12.02 15.31 9.94
N ARG A 89 12.26 16.50 9.34
CA ARG A 89 13.41 16.85 8.48
C ARG A 89 13.77 15.75 7.45
N LYS A 90 12.74 15.11 6.86
CA LYS A 90 12.89 14.04 5.88
C LYS A 90 12.48 14.49 4.49
N ASN A 91 13.33 14.19 3.51
CA ASN A 91 12.94 14.33 2.10
C ASN A 91 11.89 13.28 1.73
N ILE A 92 10.98 13.64 0.81
CA ILE A 92 9.82 12.79 0.45
C ILE A 92 10.24 11.40 -0.05
N PHE A 93 11.34 11.33 -0.79
CA PHE A 93 11.93 10.08 -1.27
C PHE A 93 12.43 9.20 -0.13
N ARG A 94 13.05 9.81 0.89
CA ARG A 94 13.56 9.11 2.08
C ARG A 94 12.42 8.58 2.93
N TYR A 95 11.36 9.36 3.09
CA TYR A 95 10.13 8.93 3.75
C TYR A 95 9.44 7.74 3.06
N LEU A 96 9.34 7.77 1.72
CA LEU A 96 8.80 6.66 0.93
C LEU A 96 9.69 5.41 1.04
N LEU A 97 11.01 5.59 0.98
CA LEU A 97 11.97 4.50 1.19
C LEU A 97 11.86 3.89 2.59
N ASP A 98 11.74 4.72 3.62
CA ASP A 98 11.61 4.26 5.00
C ASP A 98 10.30 3.49 5.22
N ARG A 99 9.18 3.92 4.61
CA ARG A 99 7.94 3.14 4.62
C ARG A 99 8.08 1.79 3.92
N LEU A 100 8.84 1.73 2.82
CA LEU A 100 9.14 0.48 2.11
C LEU A 100 10.06 -0.44 2.92
N VAL A 101 11.07 0.12 3.59
CA VAL A 101 11.97 -0.61 4.49
C VAL A 101 11.20 -1.11 5.71
N TYR A 102 10.32 -0.29 6.29
CA TYR A 102 9.45 -0.66 7.40
C TYR A 102 8.53 -1.83 7.05
N GLN A 103 7.88 -1.80 5.87
CA GLN A 103 7.06 -2.92 5.40
C GLN A 103 7.86 -4.23 5.29
N ARG A 104 9.13 -4.16 4.90
CA ARG A 104 10.03 -5.33 4.82
C ARG A 104 10.52 -5.79 6.20
N LYS A 105 10.77 -4.86 7.12
CA LYS A 105 11.30 -5.12 8.46
C LYS A 105 10.22 -5.27 9.55
N LYS A 106 8.93 -5.19 9.21
CA LYS A 106 7.80 -5.23 10.16
C LYS A 106 7.77 -6.47 11.07
N LYS A 107 8.45 -7.56 10.67
CA LYS A 107 8.55 -8.81 11.43
C LYS A 107 9.81 -8.95 12.28
N VAL A 108 10.73 -7.99 12.20
CA VAL A 108 12.00 -7.98 12.95
C VAL A 108 11.83 -7.05 14.13
N GLN A 109 11.91 -7.58 15.34
CA GLN A 109 11.94 -6.78 16.56
C GLN A 109 13.37 -6.37 16.88
N TYR A 110 13.49 -5.21 17.53
CA TYR A 110 14.75 -4.73 18.05
C TYR A 110 14.55 -4.43 19.54
N GLU A 111 15.39 -5.00 20.39
CA GLU A 111 15.49 -4.66 21.81
C GLU A 111 16.87 -4.06 22.05
N HIS A 112 16.92 -2.90 22.73
CA HIS A 112 18.18 -2.19 23.01
C HIS A 112 19.07 -1.89 21.79
N GLY A 113 18.50 -1.83 20.58
CA GLY A 113 19.23 -1.56 19.34
C GLY A 113 19.73 -2.81 18.61
N GLU A 114 19.54 -4.00 19.18
CA GLU A 114 19.92 -5.27 18.58
C GLU A 114 18.69 -6.02 18.05
N PRO A 115 18.80 -6.70 16.88
CA PRO A 115 17.70 -7.49 16.36
C PRO A 115 17.49 -8.73 17.21
N ILE A 116 16.26 -8.95 17.67
CA ILE A 116 15.88 -10.17 18.37
C ILE A 116 15.76 -11.28 17.32
N GLU A 117 16.50 -12.37 17.51
CA GLU A 117 16.51 -13.51 16.56
C GLU A 117 15.18 -14.27 16.55
N ILE A 118 14.40 -14.14 17.62
CA ILE A 118 13.14 -14.84 17.82
C ILE A 118 11.99 -13.98 17.28
N ALA A 119 11.21 -14.54 16.37
CA ALA A 119 10.13 -13.82 15.71
C ALA A 119 8.91 -13.63 16.65
N ILE A 120 8.18 -12.52 16.46
CA ILE A 120 6.92 -12.23 17.16
C ILE A 120 5.97 -13.43 17.07
N GLY A 121 5.62 -14.02 18.21
CA GLY A 121 4.65 -15.12 18.32
C GLY A 121 5.26 -16.52 18.49
N GLN A 122 6.57 -16.65 18.67
CA GLN A 122 7.20 -17.90 19.08
C GLN A 122 7.37 -17.97 20.61
N CYS A 123 6.96 -19.07 21.23
CA CYS A 123 7.30 -19.34 22.64
C CYS A 123 8.75 -19.80 22.73
N VAL A 124 9.52 -19.16 23.59
CA VAL A 124 10.90 -19.57 23.88
C VAL A 124 10.86 -20.66 24.95
N THR A 125 11.30 -21.86 24.59
CA THR A 125 11.53 -22.94 25.56
C THR A 125 13.01 -22.92 25.92
N TYR A 126 13.30 -22.72 27.20
CA TYR A 126 14.66 -22.76 27.72
C TYR A 126 14.97 -24.19 28.14
N ASP A 127 16.02 -24.78 27.57
CA ASP A 127 16.56 -26.03 28.08
C ASP A 127 17.30 -25.75 29.38
N TYR A 128 16.82 -26.34 30.47
CA TYR A 128 17.51 -26.32 31.74
C TYR A 128 18.73 -27.23 31.64
N LYS A 129 19.93 -26.65 31.53
CA LYS A 129 21.18 -27.38 31.73
C LYS A 129 21.44 -27.46 33.22
N GLU A 130 21.43 -28.68 33.72
CA GLU A 130 21.84 -29.03 35.07
C GLU A 130 23.37 -29.16 35.05
N ASP A 131 24.07 -28.16 35.59
CA ASP A 131 25.52 -28.19 35.82
C ASP A 131 25.87 -29.01 37.08
#